data_AF-A0AA38WKP5-F1
#
_entry.id   AF-A0AA38WKP5-F1
#
_cell.length_a   1.000
_cell.length_b   1.000
_cell.length_c   1.000
_cell.angle_alpha   90.00
_cell.angle_beta   90.00
_cell.angle_gamma   90.00
#
_symmetry.space_group_name_H-M   'P 1'
#
loop_
_entity.id
_entity.type
_entity.pdbx_description
1 polymer ?
#
loop_
_entity_poly.entity_id
_entity_poly.type
_entity_poly.pdbx_seq_one_letter_code
_entity_poly.pdbx_strand_id
1 'polypeptide(L)'
;MAPVLEFPINVGRIDDVQELKKTRKTEIPNRFVRDMAERPMLAATTHLPSSNSIPVIDLSKLMKGNKEEFHYEILKLSTSCEEWGFFQVINHGIDLDLLEKIEKVAMEFFMLPVEEKQKYPMAPGTVQGYGQAFVFSEDQKLDWCNMFALGLVPHSIRNPKLWPTNPPTFSGTVESYSKEIRKLCKDLLRFIALSLGVGGNVFEEMFGVSVQAMRMNYYPACPRPDLVLGLSPHSDGSALTVLQQGKGNTVGLQILKNNTWVPIQPVRNALVINIGDTIEVLTNGRYKSSEHRAVTHKEKDRLSIVTFYAPSYDIEIGPMAEMVDENNPTKYRRYNHGEYSKHYVTNKLQGKKTLDFAKISPTNSF
;
A
#
# COMPACT_ATOMS: atom_id res chain seq x y z
N MET A 1 18.22 -6.66 -10.15
CA MET A 1 17.92 -5.37 -10.81
C MET A 1 16.42 -5.30 -11.04
N ALA A 2 15.79 -4.15 -10.81
CA ALA A 2 14.39 -3.96 -11.18
C ALA A 2 14.26 -4.09 -12.71
N PRO A 3 13.29 -4.85 -13.22
CA PRO A 3 13.17 -5.10 -14.65
C PRO A 3 12.82 -3.83 -15.43
N VAL A 4 13.50 -3.62 -16.54
CA VAL A 4 13.23 -2.56 -17.53
C VAL A 4 12.28 -3.14 -18.59
N LEU A 5 11.26 -2.38 -19.01
CA LEU A 5 10.34 -2.78 -20.09
C LEU A 5 11.06 -2.85 -21.44
N GLU A 6 10.69 -3.83 -22.27
CA GLU A 6 11.29 -4.10 -23.60
C GLU A 6 10.75 -3.20 -24.73
N PHE A 7 9.68 -2.42 -24.50
CA PHE A 7 9.07 -1.57 -25.52
C PHE A 7 8.71 -0.17 -24.99
N PRO A 8 8.83 0.89 -25.80
CA PRO A 8 8.42 2.24 -25.41
C PRO A 8 6.89 2.31 -25.27
N ILE A 9 6.41 2.57 -24.05
CA ILE A 9 4.98 2.79 -23.78
C ILE A 9 4.64 4.26 -24.04
N ASN A 10 3.72 4.52 -24.96
CA ASN A 10 3.17 5.85 -25.14
C ASN A 10 2.10 6.14 -24.08
N VAL A 11 2.49 6.84 -23.02
CA VAL A 11 1.63 7.21 -21.89
C VAL A 11 0.91 8.55 -22.09
N GLY A 12 1.20 9.26 -23.18
CA GLY A 12 0.71 10.60 -23.44
C GLY A 12 1.15 11.61 -22.37
N ARG A 13 0.49 12.78 -22.34
CA ARG A 13 0.77 13.83 -21.36
C ARG A 13 0.23 13.46 -19.98
N ILE A 14 1.12 13.30 -19.00
CA ILE A 14 0.79 13.15 -17.58
C ILE A 14 0.99 14.49 -16.91
N ASP A 15 -0.10 15.11 -16.47
CA ASP A 15 -0.05 16.39 -15.80
C ASP A 15 0.29 16.26 -14.31
N ASP A 16 1.09 17.19 -13.80
CA ASP A 16 1.32 17.34 -12.37
C ASP A 16 0.06 17.88 -11.68
N VAL A 17 -0.52 17.12 -10.75
CA VAL A 17 -1.81 17.46 -10.15
C VAL A 17 -1.72 18.69 -9.24
N GLN A 18 -0.60 18.89 -8.54
CA GLN A 18 -0.36 20.11 -7.76
C GLN A 18 -0.30 21.34 -8.66
N GLU A 19 0.37 21.26 -9.81
CA GLU A 19 0.44 22.38 -10.78
C GLU A 19 -0.88 22.62 -11.52
N LEU A 20 -1.62 21.55 -11.83
CA LEU A 20 -2.99 21.66 -12.36
C LEU A 20 -3.90 22.42 -11.40
N LYS A 21 -3.87 22.08 -10.10
CA LYS A 21 -4.68 22.78 -9.09
C LYS A 21 -4.37 24.28 -9.02
N LYS A 22 -3.10 24.67 -9.19
CA LYS A 22 -2.69 26.09 -9.19
C LYS A 22 -3.24 26.84 -10.41
N THR A 23 -3.22 26.20 -11.59
CA THR A 23 -3.54 26.83 -12.88
C THR A 23 -5.02 26.70 -13.28
N ARG A 24 -5.71 25.64 -12.85
CA ARG A 24 -7.12 25.32 -13.19
C ARG A 24 -7.92 25.03 -11.92
N LYS A 25 -8.44 26.09 -11.30
CA LYS A 25 -9.07 26.01 -9.96
C LYS A 25 -10.42 25.28 -9.94
N THR A 26 -11.14 25.23 -11.06
CA THR A 26 -12.53 24.72 -11.12
C THR A 26 -12.74 23.59 -12.13
N GLU A 27 -11.81 23.39 -13.06
CA GLU A 27 -11.94 22.43 -14.14
C GLU A 27 -11.04 21.21 -13.92
N ILE A 28 -11.61 20.02 -14.10
CA ILE A 28 -10.90 18.75 -14.03
C ILE A 28 -10.68 18.24 -15.47
N PRO A 29 -9.44 18.01 -15.91
CA PRO A 29 -9.20 17.45 -17.24
C PRO A 29 -9.85 16.07 -17.41
N ASN A 30 -10.37 15.77 -18.60
CA ASN A 30 -11.13 14.53 -18.87
C ASN A 30 -10.37 13.23 -18.56
N ARG A 31 -9.03 13.23 -18.61
CA ARG A 31 -8.21 12.08 -18.19
C ARG A 31 -8.35 11.77 -16.70
N PHE A 32 -8.71 12.70 -15.83
CA PHE A 32 -8.92 12.41 -14.40
C PHE A 32 -10.38 12.03 -14.09
N VAL A 33 -11.33 12.42 -14.95
CA VAL A 33 -12.76 12.16 -14.77
C VAL A 33 -13.05 10.68 -14.97
N ARG A 34 -13.52 10.03 -13.91
CA ARG A 34 -13.90 8.62 -13.89
C ARG A 34 -15.20 8.36 -14.63
N ASP A 35 -15.28 7.15 -15.17
CA ASP A 35 -16.50 6.63 -15.74
C ASP A 35 -17.55 6.48 -14.63
N MET A 36 -18.84 6.57 -14.98
CA MET A 36 -19.93 6.64 -14.01
C MET A 36 -19.89 5.51 -12.96
N ALA A 37 -19.53 4.29 -13.36
CA ALA A 37 -19.46 3.13 -12.47
C ALA A 37 -18.27 3.16 -11.50
N GLU A 38 -17.22 3.94 -11.80
CA GLU A 38 -15.99 4.00 -10.99
C GLU A 38 -15.97 5.22 -10.06
N ARG A 39 -16.88 6.19 -10.26
CA ARG A 39 -16.93 7.41 -9.47
C ARG A 39 -17.10 7.09 -7.99
N PRO A 40 -16.37 7.77 -7.09
CA PRO A 40 -16.64 7.62 -5.68
C PRO A 40 -18.03 8.18 -5.40
N MET A 41 -18.93 7.34 -4.90
CA MET A 41 -20.13 7.86 -4.24
C MET A 41 -19.64 8.76 -3.11
N LEU A 42 -20.10 10.01 -3.08
CA LEU A 42 -19.96 10.86 -1.91
C LEU A 42 -20.69 10.13 -0.79
N ALA A 43 -19.95 9.38 0.02
CA ALA A 43 -20.50 8.80 1.22
C ALA A 43 -21.10 9.97 1.99
N ALA A 44 -22.42 9.97 2.18
CA ALA A 44 -23.02 10.83 3.17
C ALA A 44 -22.17 10.64 4.43
N THR A 45 -21.69 11.72 5.02
CA THR A 45 -21.00 11.78 6.31
C THR A 45 -21.92 11.34 7.46
N THR A 46 -22.83 10.40 7.21
CA THR A 46 -23.53 9.63 8.21
C THR A 46 -22.51 8.74 8.86
N HIS A 47 -22.27 8.96 10.16
CA HIS A 47 -21.55 8.05 11.04
C HIS A 47 -21.94 6.60 10.71
N LEU A 48 -21.08 5.89 10.00
CA LEU A 48 -21.24 4.45 9.83
C LEU A 48 -21.16 3.84 11.23
N PRO A 49 -22.00 2.85 11.56
CA PRO A 49 -21.96 2.19 12.86
C PRO A 49 -20.54 1.68 13.16
N SER A 50 -20.15 1.67 14.43
CA SER A 50 -18.81 1.27 14.90
C SER A 50 -18.37 -0.12 14.40
N SER A 51 -19.34 -0.98 14.06
CA SER A 51 -19.15 -2.29 13.44
C SER A 51 -18.50 -2.27 12.06
N ASN A 52 -18.40 -1.10 11.42
CA ASN A 52 -17.81 -0.93 10.07
C ASN A 52 -16.41 -0.30 10.11
N SER A 53 -15.75 -0.27 11.26
CA SER A 53 -14.37 0.19 11.38
C SER A 53 -13.40 -0.99 11.40
N ILE A 54 -12.22 -0.84 10.79
CA ILE A 54 -11.19 -1.87 10.87
C ILE A 54 -10.70 -2.01 12.32
N PRO A 55 -10.35 -3.22 12.78
CA PRO A 55 -9.91 -3.44 14.15
C PRO A 55 -8.63 -2.66 14.49
N VAL A 56 -8.47 -2.33 15.77
CA VAL A 56 -7.26 -1.70 16.32
C VAL A 56 -6.48 -2.72 17.14
N ILE A 57 -5.28 -3.07 16.72
CA ILE A 57 -4.37 -4.00 17.40
C ILE A 57 -3.41 -3.22 18.31
N ASP A 58 -3.33 -3.61 19.57
CA ASP A 58 -2.36 -3.10 20.53
C ASP A 58 -1.10 -3.98 20.54
N LEU A 59 -0.04 -3.55 19.84
CA LEU A 59 1.17 -4.35 19.71
C LEU A 59 1.85 -4.62 21.07
N SER A 60 1.66 -3.74 22.06
CA SER A 60 2.25 -3.93 23.39
C SER A 60 1.69 -5.16 24.10
N LYS A 61 0.42 -5.51 23.87
CA LYS A 61 -0.21 -6.71 24.42
C LYS A 61 0.33 -7.99 23.79
N LEU A 62 0.66 -7.96 22.50
CA LEU A 62 1.30 -9.08 21.81
C LEU A 62 2.75 -9.27 22.26
N MET A 63 3.47 -8.18 22.54
CA MET A 63 4.90 -8.21 22.89
C MET A 63 5.18 -8.43 24.38
N LYS A 64 4.34 -7.87 25.26
CA LYS A 64 4.59 -7.76 26.71
C LYS A 64 3.36 -8.06 27.57
N GLY A 65 2.22 -8.37 26.95
CA GLY A 65 0.99 -8.67 27.68
C GLY A 65 1.12 -9.96 28.47
N ASN A 66 0.28 -10.08 29.50
CA ASN A 66 0.11 -11.35 30.19
C ASN A 66 -0.56 -12.38 29.26
N LYS A 67 -0.71 -13.63 29.74
CA LYS A 67 -1.27 -14.72 28.94
C LYS A 67 -2.64 -14.36 28.35
N GLU A 68 -3.55 -13.77 29.13
CA GLU A 68 -4.91 -13.45 28.68
C GLU A 68 -4.91 -12.33 27.63
N GLU A 69 -4.14 -11.27 27.88
CA GLU A 69 -3.99 -10.16 26.94
C GLU A 69 -3.41 -10.62 25.61
N PHE A 70 -2.38 -11.47 25.65
CA PHE A 70 -1.78 -12.04 24.45
C PHE A 70 -2.79 -12.87 23.65
N HIS A 71 -3.52 -13.79 24.31
CA HIS A 71 -4.49 -14.66 23.62
C HIS A 71 -5.66 -13.86 23.03
N TYR A 72 -6.14 -12.84 23.73
CA TYR A 72 -7.18 -11.97 23.21
C TYR A 72 -6.69 -11.21 21.97
N GLU A 73 -5.52 -10.60 22.06
CA GLU A 73 -4.99 -9.76 20.98
C GLU A 73 -4.57 -10.58 19.75
N ILE A 74 -4.08 -11.82 19.94
CA ILE A 74 -3.72 -12.71 18.83
C ILE A 74 -4.95 -13.21 18.08
N LEU A 75 -6.05 -13.51 18.79
CA LEU A 75 -7.33 -13.88 18.17
C LEU A 75 -7.89 -12.70 17.37
N LYS A 76 -7.86 -11.50 17.96
CA LYS A 76 -8.26 -10.27 17.29
C LYS A 76 -7.43 -10.01 16.03
N LEU A 77 -6.12 -10.23 16.07
CA LEU A 77 -5.26 -10.14 14.89
C LEU A 77 -5.66 -11.15 13.81
N SER A 78 -5.90 -12.41 14.18
CA SER A 78 -6.36 -13.45 13.24
C SER A 78 -7.65 -13.03 12.53
N THR A 79 -8.67 -12.64 13.30
CA THR A 79 -9.97 -12.20 12.75
C THR A 79 -9.80 -10.96 11.86
N SER A 80 -8.90 -10.04 12.23
CA SER A 80 -8.60 -8.86 11.40
C SER A 80 -8.01 -9.25 10.05
N CYS A 81 -7.06 -10.19 10.02
CA CYS A 81 -6.43 -10.65 8.79
C CYS A 81 -7.38 -11.44 7.89
N GLU A 82 -8.26 -12.25 8.49
CA GLU A 82 -9.20 -13.13 7.78
C GLU A 82 -10.44 -12.40 7.28
N GLU A 83 -11.00 -11.49 8.07
CA GLU A 83 -12.24 -10.80 7.68
C GLU A 83 -11.96 -9.50 6.93
N TRP A 84 -10.94 -8.75 7.34
CA TRP A 84 -10.71 -7.40 6.83
C TRP A 84 -9.51 -7.31 5.92
N GLY A 85 -8.44 -8.07 6.20
CA GLY A 85 -7.15 -7.85 5.57
C GLY A 85 -6.50 -6.52 5.95
N PHE A 86 -7.10 -5.79 6.90
CA PHE A 86 -6.72 -4.46 7.33
C PHE A 86 -6.92 -4.34 8.85
N PHE A 87 -6.02 -3.62 9.50
CA PHE A 87 -6.14 -3.23 10.91
C PHE A 87 -5.29 -1.98 11.18
N GLN A 88 -5.56 -1.29 12.27
CA GLN A 88 -4.68 -0.22 12.76
C GLN A 88 -3.84 -0.75 13.90
N VAL A 89 -2.60 -0.31 14.02
CA VAL A 89 -1.73 -0.69 15.15
C VAL A 89 -1.44 0.53 16.00
N ILE A 90 -1.65 0.40 17.30
CA ILE A 90 -1.23 1.35 18.33
C ILE A 90 -0.13 0.74 19.20
N ASN A 91 0.55 1.58 19.98
CA ASN A 91 1.65 1.16 20.84
C ASN A 91 2.71 0.34 20.08
N HIS A 92 2.94 0.68 18.80
CA HIS A 92 3.85 -0.01 17.89
C HIS A 92 5.34 0.18 18.26
N GLY A 93 5.65 1.05 19.22
CA GLY A 93 7.02 1.27 19.72
C GLY A 93 7.91 2.13 18.84
N ILE A 94 7.37 2.72 17.76
CA ILE A 94 8.09 3.70 16.92
C ILE A 94 7.95 5.06 17.57
N ASP A 95 9.07 5.77 17.69
CA ASP A 95 9.12 7.14 18.20
C ASP A 95 8.18 8.04 17.38
N LEU A 96 7.27 8.71 18.07
CA LEU A 96 6.32 9.63 17.43
C LEU A 96 7.06 10.76 16.74
N ASP A 97 8.16 11.27 17.30
CA ASP A 97 8.97 12.32 16.68
C ASP A 97 9.54 11.88 15.32
N LEU A 98 9.84 10.59 15.16
CA LEU A 98 10.29 10.05 13.88
C LEU A 98 9.14 10.00 12.86
N LEU A 99 7.92 9.65 13.29
CA LEU A 99 6.72 9.74 12.44
C LEU A 99 6.46 11.18 12.00
N GLU A 100 6.64 12.16 12.90
CA GLU A 100 6.50 13.58 12.56
C GLU A 100 7.58 14.05 11.59
N LYS A 101 8.84 13.63 11.80
CA LYS A 101 9.97 14.00 10.93
C LYS A 101 9.79 13.46 9.51
N ILE A 102 9.38 12.20 9.34
CA ILE A 102 9.18 11.64 7.99
C ILE A 102 8.05 12.36 7.25
N GLU A 103 6.97 12.73 7.96
CA GLU A 103 5.88 13.50 7.39
C GLU A 103 6.34 14.90 6.97
N LYS A 104 7.12 15.55 7.82
CA LYS A 104 7.69 16.88 7.56
C LYS A 104 8.58 16.88 6.31
N VAL A 105 9.54 15.96 6.21
CA VAL A 105 10.45 15.93 5.03
C VAL A 105 9.71 15.55 3.74
N ALA A 106 8.68 14.70 3.83
CA ALA A 106 7.81 14.39 2.70
C ALA A 106 7.05 15.64 2.25
N MET A 107 6.44 16.38 3.19
CA MET A 107 5.74 17.62 2.90
C MET A 107 6.67 18.68 2.30
N GLU A 108 7.84 18.89 2.91
CA GLU A 108 8.87 19.81 2.40
C GLU A 108 9.25 19.48 0.95
N PHE A 109 9.47 18.20 0.63
CA PHE A 109 9.74 17.76 -0.73
C PHE A 109 8.59 18.10 -1.70
N PHE A 110 7.34 17.79 -1.35
CA PHE A 110 6.19 18.09 -2.23
C PHE A 110 5.92 19.59 -2.41
N MET A 111 6.36 20.42 -1.46
CA MET A 111 6.24 21.88 -1.51
C MET A 111 7.37 22.56 -2.31
N LEU A 112 8.40 21.82 -2.73
CA LEU A 112 9.41 22.34 -3.66
C LEU A 112 8.79 22.74 -5.01
N PRO A 113 9.43 23.67 -5.75
CA PRO A 113 9.08 23.95 -7.14
C PRO A 113 9.05 22.67 -7.98
N VAL A 114 8.17 22.64 -8.99
CA VAL A 114 8.01 21.44 -9.82
C VAL A 114 9.30 21.06 -10.53
N GLU A 115 10.11 22.04 -10.91
CA GLU A 115 11.42 21.88 -11.56
C GLU A 115 12.42 21.14 -10.64
N GLU A 116 12.34 21.38 -9.32
CA GLU A 116 13.18 20.68 -8.34
C GLU A 116 12.71 19.23 -8.13
N LYS A 117 11.39 19.00 -8.09
CA LYS A 117 10.82 17.65 -7.96
C LYS A 117 11.06 16.80 -9.21
N GLN A 118 11.00 17.41 -10.39
CA GLN A 118 11.23 16.75 -11.69
C GLN A 118 12.69 16.32 -11.92
N LYS A 119 13.65 16.72 -11.07
CA LYS A 119 15.02 16.18 -11.09
C LYS A 119 15.08 14.69 -10.74
N TYR A 120 14.01 14.14 -10.15
CA TYR A 120 13.92 12.75 -9.71
C TYR A 120 12.81 12.02 -10.48
N PRO A 121 12.79 12.00 -11.82
CA PRO A 121 11.61 11.57 -12.57
C PRO A 121 11.32 10.08 -12.40
N MET A 122 10.04 9.74 -12.33
CA MET A 122 9.59 8.35 -12.46
C MET A 122 9.63 7.94 -13.93
N ALA A 123 10.51 7.01 -14.27
CA ALA A 123 10.61 6.50 -15.63
C ALA A 123 9.44 5.56 -15.96
N PRO A 124 8.92 5.56 -17.20
CA PRO A 124 7.90 4.60 -17.63
C PRO A 124 8.31 3.15 -17.34
N GLY A 125 7.36 2.34 -16.86
CA GLY A 125 7.63 0.94 -16.48
C GLY A 125 8.34 0.74 -15.15
N THR A 126 8.67 1.82 -14.44
CA THR A 126 9.23 1.78 -13.10
C THR A 126 8.28 2.45 -12.12
N VAL A 127 8.47 2.15 -10.83
CA VAL A 127 7.70 2.76 -9.74
C VAL A 127 8.55 3.60 -8.80
N GLN A 128 9.81 3.90 -9.17
CA GLN A 128 10.70 4.76 -8.37
C GLN A 128 10.81 6.15 -9.01
N GLY A 129 10.90 7.19 -8.20
CA GLY A 129 10.96 8.60 -8.62
C GLY A 129 9.65 9.34 -8.38
N TYR A 130 9.60 10.57 -8.88
CA TYR A 130 8.50 11.52 -8.81
C TYR A 130 7.67 11.48 -10.10
N GLY A 131 6.36 11.31 -9.97
CA GLY A 131 5.45 11.29 -11.10
C GLY A 131 4.16 10.53 -10.79
N GLN A 132 3.57 9.93 -11.82
CA GLN A 132 2.47 8.98 -11.68
C GLN A 132 2.93 7.58 -12.10
N ALA A 133 2.67 6.61 -11.22
CA ALA A 133 2.87 5.20 -11.51
C ALA A 133 1.64 4.61 -12.22
N PHE A 134 1.82 3.45 -12.84
CA PHE A 134 0.73 2.62 -13.41
C PHE A 134 -0.05 3.24 -14.57
N VAL A 135 0.58 4.11 -15.37
CA VAL A 135 0.00 4.68 -16.60
C VAL A 135 0.57 3.95 -17.81
N PHE A 136 -0.30 3.37 -18.64
CA PHE A 136 0.12 2.51 -19.75
C PHE A 136 -0.48 2.86 -21.12
N SER A 137 -1.37 3.84 -21.21
CA SER A 137 -1.94 4.31 -22.48
C SER A 137 -2.40 5.77 -22.42
N GLU A 138 -2.50 6.44 -23.57
CA GLU A 138 -2.92 7.85 -23.68
C GLU A 138 -4.38 8.09 -23.25
N ASP A 139 -5.24 7.10 -23.45
CA ASP A 139 -6.67 7.14 -23.12
C ASP A 139 -6.97 6.71 -21.67
N GLN A 140 -5.97 6.20 -20.95
CA GLN A 140 -6.12 5.75 -19.57
C GLN A 140 -6.55 6.92 -18.66
N LYS A 141 -7.52 6.63 -17.78
CA LYS A 141 -7.88 7.50 -16.66
C LYS A 141 -6.74 7.59 -15.63
N LEU A 142 -6.39 8.82 -15.25
CA LEU A 142 -5.33 9.15 -14.31
C LEU A 142 -5.86 9.35 -12.89
N ASP A 143 -4.97 9.13 -11.92
CA ASP A 143 -5.24 9.35 -10.51
C ASP A 143 -4.94 10.81 -10.13
N TRP A 144 -5.77 11.40 -9.27
CA TRP A 144 -5.60 12.76 -8.73
C TRP A 144 -4.59 12.76 -7.58
N CYS A 145 -3.35 12.40 -7.91
CA CYS A 145 -2.25 12.25 -6.96
C CYS A 145 -0.90 12.49 -7.63
N ASN A 146 0.03 13.07 -6.88
CA ASN A 146 1.45 13.06 -7.18
C ASN A 146 2.14 12.03 -6.30
N MET A 147 2.98 11.18 -6.87
CA MET A 147 3.70 10.12 -6.14
C MET A 147 5.19 10.41 -6.12
N PHE A 148 5.84 10.06 -5.02
CA PHE A 148 7.29 9.95 -4.93
C PHE A 148 7.66 8.63 -4.28
N ALA A 149 8.45 7.80 -4.95
CA ALA A 149 8.73 6.45 -4.47
C ALA A 149 10.20 6.06 -4.58
N LEU A 150 10.67 5.26 -3.62
CA LEU A 150 12.06 4.84 -3.49
C LEU A 150 12.15 3.36 -3.11
N GLY A 151 13.08 2.63 -3.74
CA GLY A 151 13.59 1.38 -3.18
C GLY A 151 14.47 1.70 -1.98
N LEU A 152 14.30 0.97 -0.87
CA LEU A 152 15.02 1.22 0.40
C LEU A 152 15.93 0.06 0.79
N VAL A 153 15.41 -1.17 0.75
CA VAL A 153 16.15 -2.39 1.14
C VAL A 153 15.81 -3.51 0.17
N PRO A 154 16.78 -4.35 -0.24
CA PRO A 154 18.22 -4.22 0.00
C PRO A 154 18.85 -3.01 -0.71
N HIS A 155 20.10 -2.66 -0.39
CA HIS A 155 20.78 -1.54 -1.05
C HIS A 155 20.85 -1.69 -2.57
N SER A 156 20.85 -2.92 -3.10
CA SER A 156 20.87 -3.22 -4.54
C SER A 156 19.63 -2.77 -5.32
N ILE A 157 18.52 -2.45 -4.63
CA ILE A 157 17.31 -1.91 -5.29
C ILE A 157 17.23 -0.38 -5.25
N ARG A 158 18.13 0.27 -4.49
CA ARG A 158 18.20 1.74 -4.43
C ARG A 158 18.73 2.28 -5.74
N ASN A 159 18.13 3.37 -6.22
CA ASN A 159 18.71 4.19 -7.26
C ASN A 159 19.18 5.52 -6.65
N PRO A 160 20.48 5.70 -6.36
CA PRO A 160 20.99 6.91 -5.69
C PRO A 160 20.64 8.22 -6.39
N LYS A 161 20.44 8.20 -7.72
CA LYS A 161 20.07 9.39 -8.50
C LYS A 161 18.66 9.90 -8.17
N LEU A 162 17.81 9.04 -7.59
CA LEU A 162 16.45 9.38 -7.19
C LEU A 162 16.34 9.86 -5.74
N TRP A 163 17.43 9.82 -4.95
CA TRP A 163 17.41 10.23 -3.55
C TRP A 163 17.61 11.74 -3.42
N PRO A 164 16.63 12.50 -2.90
CA PRO A 164 16.72 13.95 -2.82
C PRO A 164 17.77 14.42 -1.82
N THR A 165 18.50 15.47 -2.19
CA THR A 165 19.38 16.23 -1.30
C THR A 165 18.68 17.44 -0.68
N ASN A 166 17.46 17.75 -1.11
CA ASN A 166 16.61 18.80 -0.59
C ASN A 166 15.21 18.21 -0.28
N PRO A 167 14.74 18.25 0.99
CA PRO A 167 15.40 18.82 2.16
C PRO A 167 16.67 18.06 2.59
N PRO A 168 17.68 18.72 3.20
CA PRO A 168 18.96 18.08 3.56
C PRO A 168 18.82 16.86 4.49
N THR A 169 17.77 16.83 5.31
CA THR A 169 17.48 15.74 6.25
C THR A 169 16.71 14.58 5.64
N PHE A 170 16.31 14.67 4.35
CA PHE A 170 15.43 13.69 3.71
C PHE A 170 15.99 12.27 3.81
N SER A 171 17.21 12.06 3.33
CA SER A 171 17.82 10.72 3.26
C SER A 171 17.98 10.09 4.64
N GLY A 172 18.57 10.81 5.61
CA GLY A 172 18.76 10.29 6.96
C GLY A 172 17.45 10.00 7.71
N THR A 173 16.40 10.80 7.44
CA THR A 173 15.06 10.58 8.02
C THR A 173 14.40 9.33 7.42
N VAL A 174 14.46 9.17 6.09
CA VAL A 174 13.93 7.99 5.40
C VAL A 174 14.63 6.72 5.87
N GLU A 175 15.95 6.74 6.06
CA GLU A 175 16.70 5.58 6.55
C GLU A 175 16.35 5.21 8.00
N SER A 176 16.22 6.21 8.87
CA SER A 176 15.81 5.98 10.26
C SER A 176 14.40 5.41 10.34
N TYR A 177 13.46 5.98 9.58
CA TYR A 177 12.08 5.50 9.47
C TYR A 177 12.02 4.07 8.89
N SER A 178 12.76 3.81 7.81
CA SER A 178 12.89 2.51 7.16
C SER A 178 13.26 1.41 8.17
N LYS A 179 14.27 1.67 9.02
CA LYS A 179 14.73 0.72 10.05
C LYS A 179 13.64 0.34 11.04
N GLU A 180 12.93 1.33 11.59
CA GLU A 180 11.88 1.09 12.58
C GLU A 180 10.66 0.39 11.97
N ILE A 181 10.27 0.77 10.75
CA ILE A 181 9.17 0.10 10.05
C ILE A 181 9.53 -1.35 9.69
N ARG A 182 10.78 -1.65 9.32
CA ARG A 182 11.21 -3.04 9.09
C ARG A 182 11.08 -3.90 10.35
N LYS A 183 11.48 -3.35 11.50
CA LYS A 183 11.32 -4.03 12.78
C LYS A 183 9.84 -4.30 13.06
N LEU A 184 8.98 -3.29 12.89
CA LEU A 184 7.53 -3.45 13.03
C LEU A 184 6.97 -4.55 12.11
N CYS A 185 7.36 -4.57 10.82
CA CYS A 185 6.90 -5.61 9.89
C CYS A 185 7.33 -7.01 10.32
N LYS A 186 8.55 -7.18 10.83
CA LYS A 186 9.03 -8.46 11.35
C LYS A 186 8.22 -8.92 12.57
N ASP A 187 8.01 -8.03 13.53
CA ASP A 187 7.21 -8.32 14.72
C ASP A 187 5.76 -8.70 14.33
N LEU A 188 5.14 -7.95 13.42
CA LEU A 188 3.79 -8.24 12.92
C LEU A 188 3.73 -9.58 12.16
N LEU A 189 4.67 -9.86 11.26
CA LEU A 189 4.74 -11.14 10.54
C LEU A 189 4.88 -12.32 11.51
N ARG A 190 5.67 -12.17 12.57
CA ARG A 190 5.78 -13.18 13.62
C ARG A 190 4.43 -13.46 14.28
N PHE A 191 3.67 -12.43 14.65
CA PHE A 191 2.36 -12.63 15.27
C PHE A 191 1.31 -13.14 14.27
N ILE A 192 1.38 -12.73 13.00
CA ILE A 192 0.53 -13.28 11.93
C ILE A 192 0.81 -14.78 11.73
N ALA A 193 2.08 -15.21 11.81
CA ALA A 193 2.43 -16.62 11.76
C ALA A 193 1.89 -17.40 12.98
N LEU A 194 2.04 -16.85 14.19
CA LEU A 194 1.49 -17.45 15.40
C LEU A 194 -0.04 -17.53 15.38
N SER A 195 -0.73 -16.53 14.83
CA SER A 195 -2.19 -16.53 14.71
C SER A 195 -2.70 -17.56 13.69
N LEU A 196 -1.85 -17.98 12.76
CA LEU A 196 -2.11 -19.09 11.84
C LEU A 196 -1.87 -20.46 12.47
N GLY A 197 -1.27 -20.52 13.66
CA GLY A 197 -0.89 -21.78 14.32
C GLY A 197 0.42 -22.40 13.81
N VAL A 198 1.22 -21.63 13.07
CA VAL A 198 2.54 -22.06 12.56
C VAL A 198 3.68 -21.40 13.33
N GLY A 199 4.92 -21.83 13.08
CA GLY A 199 6.10 -21.28 13.74
C GLY A 199 6.27 -19.78 13.49
N GLY A 200 6.49 -19.01 14.55
CA GLY A 200 6.58 -17.54 14.48
C GLY A 200 7.67 -17.00 13.56
N ASN A 201 8.69 -17.80 13.21
CA ASN A 201 9.78 -17.37 12.34
C ASN A 201 9.56 -17.75 10.87
N VAL A 202 8.48 -18.46 10.53
CA VAL A 202 8.28 -19.07 9.19
C VAL A 202 8.41 -18.05 8.06
N PHE A 203 7.84 -16.85 8.21
CA PHE A 203 7.94 -15.81 7.17
C PHE A 203 9.32 -15.17 7.14
N GLU A 204 10.00 -15.00 8.28
CA GLU A 204 11.35 -14.44 8.31
C GLU A 204 12.34 -15.38 7.62
N GLU A 205 12.25 -16.68 7.88
CA GLU A 205 13.08 -17.71 7.25
C GLU A 205 12.79 -17.82 5.74
N MET A 206 11.51 -17.75 5.35
CA MET A 206 11.08 -17.84 3.95
C MET A 206 11.46 -16.60 3.13
N PHE A 207 11.38 -15.39 3.70
CA PHE A 207 11.47 -14.15 2.91
C PHE A 207 12.91 -13.78 2.52
N GLY A 208 13.92 -14.44 3.09
CA GLY A 208 15.32 -14.14 2.84
C GLY A 208 15.66 -12.67 3.11
N VAL A 209 16.42 -12.03 2.21
CA VAL A 209 16.69 -10.59 2.29
C VAL A 209 15.48 -9.81 1.80
N SER A 210 14.53 -9.58 2.71
CA SER A 210 13.25 -8.92 2.40
C SER A 210 13.43 -7.57 1.71
N VAL A 211 12.55 -7.31 0.76
CA VAL A 211 12.46 -6.06 0.02
C VAL A 211 11.62 -5.05 0.79
N GLN A 212 12.10 -3.81 0.86
CA GLN A 212 11.35 -2.67 1.37
C GLN A 212 11.40 -1.52 0.37
N ALA A 213 10.23 -0.98 0.04
CA ALA A 213 10.07 0.23 -0.75
C ALA A 213 9.15 1.20 -0.03
N MET A 214 9.30 2.50 -0.29
CA MET A 214 8.42 3.54 0.22
C MET A 214 7.79 4.30 -0.94
N ARG A 215 6.53 4.67 -0.78
CA ARG A 215 5.79 5.59 -1.65
C ARG A 215 5.13 6.66 -0.80
N MET A 216 5.49 7.91 -1.05
CA MET A 216 4.81 9.08 -0.53
C MET A 216 3.78 9.54 -1.58
N ASN A 217 2.55 9.75 -1.15
CA ASN A 217 1.46 10.20 -2.02
C ASN A 217 0.94 11.54 -1.53
N TYR A 218 0.90 12.53 -2.42
CA TYR A 218 0.28 13.82 -2.18
C TYR A 218 -0.98 13.94 -3.02
N TYR A 219 -2.11 14.13 -2.36
CA TYR A 219 -3.43 14.29 -2.96
C TYR A 219 -3.88 15.74 -2.78
N PRO A 220 -3.75 16.60 -3.81
CA PRO A 220 -4.27 17.95 -3.74
C PRO A 220 -5.80 17.93 -3.61
N ALA A 221 -6.35 18.89 -2.87
CA ALA A 221 -7.78 19.14 -2.79
C ALA A 221 -8.36 19.31 -4.19
N CYS A 222 -9.53 18.72 -4.42
CA CYS A 222 -10.14 18.60 -5.73
C CYS A 222 -11.50 19.32 -5.75
N PRO A 223 -11.79 20.23 -6.70
CA PRO A 223 -13.08 20.95 -6.72
C PRO A 223 -14.29 20.03 -6.96
N ARG A 224 -14.07 18.88 -7.61
CA ARG A 224 -15.09 17.84 -7.88
C ARG A 224 -14.57 16.46 -7.47
N PRO A 225 -14.45 16.19 -6.15
CA PRO A 225 -13.91 14.93 -5.65
C PRO A 225 -14.82 13.74 -5.98
N ASP A 226 -16.08 13.99 -6.35
CA ASP A 226 -17.06 13.02 -6.85
C ASP A 226 -16.73 12.49 -8.27
N LEU A 227 -15.84 13.16 -9.01
CA LEU A 227 -15.48 12.78 -10.37
C LEU A 227 -14.14 12.05 -10.49
N VAL A 228 -13.30 12.09 -9.46
CA VAL A 228 -11.92 11.59 -9.52
C VAL A 228 -11.64 10.59 -8.42
N LEU A 229 -10.57 9.82 -8.57
CA LEU A 229 -9.98 9.03 -7.48
C LEU A 229 -8.59 9.58 -7.20
N GLY A 230 -8.21 9.61 -5.93
CA GLY A 230 -6.83 9.91 -5.53
C GLY A 230 -5.91 8.75 -5.87
N LEU A 231 -6.36 7.51 -5.71
CA LEU A 231 -5.65 6.31 -6.14
C LEU A 231 -6.68 5.26 -6.55
N SER A 232 -6.49 4.66 -7.73
CA SER A 232 -7.40 3.67 -8.30
C SER A 232 -7.53 2.42 -7.41
N PRO A 233 -8.65 1.67 -7.50
CA PRO A 233 -8.84 0.43 -6.73
C PRO A 233 -7.76 -0.61 -7.03
N HIS A 234 -7.18 -1.21 -5.99
CA HIS A 234 -6.15 -2.26 -6.08
C HIS A 234 -6.06 -3.10 -4.81
N SER A 235 -5.48 -4.31 -4.90
CA SER A 235 -4.81 -4.97 -3.77
C SER A 235 -3.29 -4.76 -3.86
N ASP A 236 -2.58 -4.90 -2.74
CA ASP A 236 -1.13 -4.68 -2.71
C ASP A 236 -0.37 -5.99 -2.95
N GLY A 237 0.62 -5.97 -3.84
CA GLY A 237 1.44 -7.15 -4.14
C GLY A 237 2.42 -7.58 -3.03
N SER A 238 2.63 -6.75 -2.00
CA SER A 238 3.57 -6.99 -0.90
C SER A 238 3.12 -8.15 0.03
N ALA A 239 3.90 -8.42 1.07
CA ALA A 239 3.43 -9.24 2.20
C ALA A 239 2.65 -8.40 3.21
N LEU A 240 3.25 -7.28 3.63
CA LEU A 240 2.59 -6.27 4.45
C LEU A 240 2.78 -4.88 3.82
N THR A 241 1.77 -4.04 4.00
CA THR A 241 1.86 -2.61 3.75
C THR A 241 1.62 -1.87 5.06
N VAL A 242 2.46 -0.87 5.32
CA VAL A 242 2.37 0.03 6.47
C VAL A 242 2.08 1.43 5.97
N LEU A 243 0.94 1.98 6.35
CA LEU A 243 0.46 3.29 5.96
C LEU A 243 0.45 4.22 7.16
N GLN A 244 1.24 5.30 7.06
CA GLN A 244 1.12 6.47 7.90
C GLN A 244 0.23 7.51 7.20
N GLN A 245 -0.87 7.90 7.85
CA GLN A 245 -1.73 8.99 7.39
C GLN A 245 -1.24 10.33 7.96
N GLY A 246 -1.18 11.39 7.16
CA GLY A 246 -0.68 12.69 7.60
C GLY A 246 -1.55 13.38 8.67
N LYS A 247 -0.93 14.26 9.45
CA LYS A 247 -1.55 15.13 10.45
C LYS A 247 -2.60 16.03 9.79
N GLY A 248 -3.86 15.78 10.11
CA GLY A 248 -5.00 16.45 9.50
C GLY A 248 -6.16 15.51 9.19
N ASN A 249 -5.91 14.19 9.26
CA ASN A 249 -6.90 13.10 9.29
C ASN A 249 -8.10 13.30 8.35
N THR A 250 -7.83 13.74 7.11
CA THR A 250 -8.85 13.64 6.07
C THR A 250 -9.03 12.17 5.73
N VAL A 251 -10.25 11.71 5.91
CA VAL A 251 -10.68 10.37 5.52
C VAL A 251 -10.50 10.29 4.01
N GLY A 252 -9.54 9.46 3.58
CA GLY A 252 -9.20 9.29 2.18
C GLY A 252 -9.02 7.84 1.77
N LEU A 253 -8.56 6.97 2.69
CA LEU A 253 -8.48 5.53 2.43
C LEU A 253 -9.87 4.91 2.54
N GLN A 254 -10.25 4.12 1.54
CA GLN A 254 -11.44 3.27 1.55
C GLN A 254 -11.06 1.83 1.22
N ILE A 255 -11.66 0.88 1.92
CA ILE A 255 -11.50 -0.56 1.65
C ILE A 255 -12.81 -1.12 1.11
N LEU A 256 -12.74 -2.09 0.21
CA LEU A 256 -13.91 -2.77 -0.31
C LEU A 256 -14.27 -3.94 0.62
N LYS A 257 -15.42 -3.86 1.28
CA LYS A 257 -15.95 -4.90 2.17
C LYS A 257 -17.40 -5.17 1.79
N ASN A 258 -17.73 -6.43 1.48
CA ASN A 258 -19.07 -6.85 1.08
C ASN A 258 -19.64 -5.97 -0.06
N ASN A 259 -18.84 -5.74 -1.10
CA ASN A 259 -19.13 -4.87 -2.25
C ASN A 259 -19.44 -3.40 -1.90
N THR A 260 -19.08 -2.96 -0.70
CA THR A 260 -19.27 -1.59 -0.23
C THR A 260 -17.92 -0.96 0.10
N TRP A 261 -17.71 0.27 -0.35
CA TRP A 261 -16.51 1.05 -0.01
C TRP A 261 -16.63 1.63 1.40
N VAL A 262 -15.83 1.11 2.32
CA VAL A 262 -15.82 1.49 3.74
C VAL A 262 -14.64 2.45 4.02
N PRO A 263 -14.89 3.67 4.51
CA PRO A 263 -13.84 4.60 4.87
C PRO A 263 -13.07 4.17 6.13
N ILE A 264 -11.75 4.32 6.10
CA ILE A 264 -10.89 4.09 7.27
C ILE A 264 -10.74 5.40 8.05
N GLN A 265 -11.28 5.41 9.27
CA GLN A 265 -11.11 6.52 10.21
C GLN A 265 -9.73 6.41 10.88
N PRO A 266 -8.84 7.41 10.74
CA PRO A 266 -7.52 7.33 11.34
C PRO A 266 -7.60 7.39 12.87
N VAL A 267 -6.95 6.43 13.54
CA VAL A 267 -6.72 6.49 14.98
C VAL A 267 -5.46 7.30 15.24
N ARG A 268 -5.51 8.16 16.26
CA ARG A 268 -4.37 9.02 16.62
C ARG A 268 -3.14 8.15 16.92
N ASN A 269 -2.01 8.52 16.33
CA ASN A 269 -0.73 7.83 16.48
C ASN A 269 -0.76 6.36 16.06
N ALA A 270 -1.76 5.93 15.27
CA ALA A 270 -1.81 4.58 14.75
C ALA A 270 -1.22 4.52 13.34
N LEU A 271 -0.71 3.34 12.99
CA LEU A 271 -0.36 2.99 11.62
C LEU A 271 -1.41 2.03 11.07
N VAL A 272 -1.86 2.26 9.84
CA VAL A 272 -2.75 1.31 9.15
C VAL A 272 -1.88 0.22 8.54
N ILE A 273 -2.23 -1.04 8.78
CA ILE A 273 -1.57 -2.21 8.22
C ILE A 273 -2.56 -2.92 7.32
N ASN A 274 -2.09 -3.38 6.16
CA ASN A 274 -2.83 -4.33 5.36
C ASN A 274 -2.01 -5.52 4.91
N ILE A 275 -2.71 -6.64 4.80
CA ILE A 275 -2.23 -7.90 4.26
C ILE A 275 -2.15 -7.75 2.74
N GLY A 276 -0.99 -8.06 2.17
CA GLY A 276 -0.80 -8.07 0.73
C GLY A 276 -1.03 -9.45 0.11
N ASP A 277 -1.09 -9.47 -1.21
CA ASP A 277 -1.30 -10.65 -2.06
C ASP A 277 -0.36 -11.79 -1.70
N THR A 278 0.90 -11.49 -1.32
CA THR A 278 1.88 -12.51 -0.94
C THR A 278 1.39 -13.34 0.25
N ILE A 279 0.88 -12.71 1.31
CA ILE A 279 0.36 -13.44 2.47
C ILE A 279 -0.96 -14.14 2.13
N GLU A 280 -1.81 -13.55 1.28
CA GLU A 280 -3.01 -14.23 0.79
C GLU A 280 -2.65 -15.55 0.08
N VAL A 281 -1.66 -15.54 -0.81
CA VAL A 281 -1.18 -16.74 -1.50
C VAL A 281 -0.58 -17.76 -0.52
N LEU A 282 0.32 -17.34 0.36
CA LEU A 282 0.97 -18.23 1.33
C LEU A 282 -0.04 -18.90 2.27
N THR A 283 -1.12 -18.19 2.62
CA THR A 283 -2.20 -18.69 3.49
C THR A 283 -3.32 -19.40 2.73
N ASN A 284 -3.13 -19.71 1.45
CA ASN A 284 -4.13 -20.32 0.57
C ASN A 284 -5.50 -19.59 0.61
N GLY A 285 -5.45 -18.27 0.73
CA GLY A 285 -6.61 -17.39 0.77
C GLY A 285 -7.28 -17.27 2.14
N ARG A 286 -6.71 -17.80 3.23
CA ARG A 286 -7.26 -17.63 4.59
C ARG A 286 -7.19 -16.18 5.02
N TYR A 287 -6.01 -15.55 4.94
CA TYR A 287 -5.87 -14.11 5.18
C TYR A 287 -6.04 -13.34 3.88
N LYS A 288 -6.77 -12.22 3.94
CA LYS A 288 -7.26 -11.54 2.74
C LYS A 288 -6.38 -10.34 2.42
N SER A 289 -5.91 -10.26 1.18
CA SER A 289 -5.53 -8.99 0.58
C SER A 289 -6.77 -8.30 0.03
N SER A 290 -7.23 -7.28 0.75
CA SER A 290 -8.46 -6.58 0.41
C SER A 290 -8.23 -5.47 -0.60
N GLU A 291 -9.16 -5.35 -1.54
CA GLU A 291 -9.18 -4.25 -2.48
C GLU A 291 -9.42 -2.93 -1.74
N HIS A 292 -8.64 -1.91 -2.07
CA HIS A 292 -8.71 -0.60 -1.44
C HIS A 292 -8.44 0.51 -2.47
N ARG A 293 -8.86 1.73 -2.16
CA ARG A 293 -8.67 2.93 -3.00
C ARG A 293 -8.43 4.16 -2.15
N ALA A 294 -7.97 5.25 -2.78
CA ALA A 294 -7.93 6.56 -2.14
C ALA A 294 -8.89 7.54 -2.81
N VAL A 295 -9.67 8.26 -2.02
CA VAL A 295 -10.53 9.37 -2.45
C VAL A 295 -9.92 10.72 -2.05
N THR A 296 -10.31 11.77 -2.76
CA THR A 296 -9.84 13.14 -2.51
C THR A 296 -10.86 13.94 -1.70
N HIS A 297 -10.44 15.07 -1.16
CA HIS A 297 -11.32 15.98 -0.42
C HIS A 297 -11.47 17.30 -1.17
N LYS A 298 -12.60 17.99 -0.99
CA LYS A 298 -12.87 19.25 -1.70
C LYS A 298 -11.92 20.39 -1.32
N GLU A 299 -11.61 20.48 -0.04
CA GLU A 299 -10.95 21.66 0.56
C GLU A 299 -9.56 21.36 1.15
N LYS A 300 -9.24 20.09 1.36
CA LYS A 300 -8.07 19.71 2.16
C LYS A 300 -7.17 18.80 1.35
N ASP A 301 -5.89 19.17 1.31
CA ASP A 301 -4.87 18.30 0.78
C ASP A 301 -4.67 17.11 1.73
N ARG A 302 -4.17 16.00 1.20
CA ARG A 302 -3.84 14.80 1.99
C ARG A 302 -2.45 14.32 1.62
N LEU A 303 -1.67 13.96 2.63
CA LEU A 303 -0.40 13.26 2.48
C LEU A 303 -0.53 11.86 3.09
N SER A 304 0.09 10.88 2.45
CA SER A 304 0.31 9.57 3.06
C SER A 304 1.69 9.03 2.74
N ILE A 305 2.30 8.35 3.70
CA ILE A 305 3.57 7.65 3.53
C ILE A 305 3.28 6.16 3.65
N VAL A 306 3.56 5.43 2.58
CA VAL A 306 3.29 3.99 2.46
C VAL A 306 4.62 3.26 2.39
N THR A 307 4.78 2.23 3.20
CA THR A 307 5.93 1.32 3.13
C THR A 307 5.45 -0.08 2.77
N PHE A 308 6.02 -0.64 1.72
CA PHE A 308 5.76 -2.01 1.29
C PHE A 308 6.88 -2.92 1.78
N TYR A 309 6.52 -4.04 2.41
CA TYR A 309 7.45 -5.06 2.87
C TYR A 309 7.12 -6.39 2.20
N ALA A 310 8.10 -6.97 1.50
CA ALA A 310 7.90 -8.14 0.66
C ALA A 310 9.09 -9.12 0.76
N PRO A 311 8.92 -10.39 0.33
CA PRO A 311 10.02 -11.33 0.21
C PRO A 311 11.12 -10.83 -0.73
N SER A 312 12.30 -11.48 -0.69
CA SER A 312 13.30 -11.30 -1.74
C SER A 312 12.75 -11.70 -3.12
N TYR A 313 13.28 -11.12 -4.19
CA TYR A 313 12.78 -11.36 -5.56
C TYR A 313 13.08 -12.76 -6.11
N ASP A 314 14.05 -13.46 -5.54
CA ASP A 314 14.44 -14.82 -5.92
C ASP A 314 13.61 -15.91 -5.22
N ILE A 315 12.78 -15.54 -4.25
CA ILE A 315 11.95 -16.50 -3.50
C ILE A 315 10.77 -16.98 -4.33
N GLU A 316 10.52 -18.28 -4.29
CA GLU A 316 9.29 -18.90 -4.79
C GLU A 316 8.17 -18.75 -3.74
N ILE A 317 7.00 -18.27 -4.18
CA ILE A 317 5.81 -18.07 -3.37
C ILE A 317 4.73 -19.03 -3.83
N GLY A 318 4.07 -19.67 -2.86
CA GLY A 318 2.90 -20.51 -3.07
C GLY A 318 2.30 -20.96 -1.73
N PRO A 319 1.12 -21.58 -1.71
CA PRO A 319 0.47 -22.01 -0.48
C PRO A 319 1.38 -22.86 0.41
N MET A 320 1.44 -22.51 1.70
CA MET A 320 2.13 -23.31 2.72
C MET A 320 1.41 -24.64 2.90
N ALA A 321 2.15 -25.72 3.19
CA ALA A 321 1.60 -27.06 3.30
C ALA A 321 0.53 -27.15 4.41
N GLU A 322 0.75 -26.42 5.50
CA GLU A 322 -0.16 -26.32 6.66
C GLU A 322 -1.49 -25.61 6.32
N MET A 323 -1.60 -24.99 5.15
CA MET A 323 -2.77 -24.22 4.70
C MET A 323 -3.58 -24.95 3.61
N VAL A 324 -3.19 -26.19 3.29
CA VAL A 324 -3.81 -27.01 2.25
C VAL A 324 -4.20 -28.36 2.84
N ASP A 325 -5.46 -28.74 2.66
CA ASP A 325 -5.99 -30.06 3.03
C ASP A 325 -7.09 -30.48 2.05
N GLU A 326 -7.73 -31.63 2.29
CA GLU A 326 -8.80 -32.16 1.43
C GLU A 326 -10.02 -31.23 1.32
N ASN A 327 -10.30 -30.44 2.36
CA ASN A 327 -11.42 -29.49 2.40
C ASN A 327 -11.03 -28.08 1.91
N ASN A 328 -9.74 -27.76 1.89
CA ASN A 328 -9.19 -26.51 1.42
C ASN A 328 -8.05 -26.77 0.39
N PRO A 329 -8.39 -27.22 -0.83
CA PRO A 329 -7.39 -27.52 -1.85
C PRO A 329 -6.62 -26.26 -2.28
N THR A 330 -5.48 -26.46 -2.93
CA THR A 330 -4.62 -25.38 -3.44
C THR A 330 -5.39 -24.45 -4.39
N LYS A 331 -5.47 -23.16 -4.05
CA LYS A 331 -6.15 -22.13 -4.86
C LYS A 331 -5.19 -21.30 -5.70
N TYR A 332 -3.90 -21.36 -5.38
CA TYR A 332 -2.86 -20.55 -6.02
C TYR A 332 -1.68 -21.41 -6.47
N ARG A 333 -1.15 -21.15 -7.65
CA ARG A 333 0.06 -21.80 -8.16
C ARG A 333 1.30 -21.23 -7.47
N ARG A 334 2.40 -21.98 -7.54
CA ARG A 334 3.73 -21.50 -7.18
C ARG A 334 4.29 -20.59 -8.26
N TYR A 335 5.00 -19.54 -7.88
CA TYR A 335 5.64 -18.59 -8.80
C TYR A 335 6.84 -17.89 -8.17
N ASN A 336 7.75 -17.35 -8.99
CA ASN A 336 8.85 -16.53 -8.49
C ASN A 336 8.37 -15.10 -8.12
N HIS A 337 8.72 -14.61 -6.93
CA HIS A 337 8.28 -13.31 -6.44
C HIS A 337 8.75 -12.13 -7.34
N GLY A 338 9.96 -12.20 -7.90
CA GLY A 338 10.47 -11.21 -8.85
C GLY A 338 9.63 -11.12 -10.13
N GLU A 339 9.17 -12.26 -10.66
CA GLU A 339 8.25 -12.30 -11.80
C GLU A 339 6.89 -11.67 -11.46
N TYR A 340 6.33 -11.99 -10.29
CA TYR A 340 5.10 -11.34 -9.83
C TYR A 340 5.27 -9.85 -9.61
N SER A 341 6.39 -9.42 -9.01
CA SER A 341 6.70 -8.01 -8.81
C SER A 341 6.85 -7.28 -10.14
N LYS A 342 7.50 -7.87 -11.14
CA LYS A 342 7.56 -7.35 -12.52
C LYS A 342 6.15 -7.22 -13.09
N HIS A 343 5.37 -8.30 -13.04
CA HIS A 343 3.99 -8.32 -13.54
C HIS A 343 3.15 -7.22 -12.87
N TYR A 344 3.27 -7.05 -11.56
CA TYR A 344 2.52 -6.06 -10.80
C TYR A 344 2.84 -4.62 -11.25
N VAL A 345 4.13 -4.27 -11.37
CA VAL A 345 4.52 -2.89 -11.69
C VAL A 345 4.33 -2.52 -13.17
N THR A 346 4.18 -3.51 -14.04
CA THR A 346 3.95 -3.30 -15.49
C THR A 346 2.48 -3.40 -15.90
N ASN A 347 1.55 -3.49 -14.95
CA ASN A 347 0.12 -3.55 -15.22
C ASN A 347 -0.65 -2.43 -14.52
N LYS A 348 -1.78 -2.05 -15.11
CA LYS A 348 -2.68 -1.04 -14.55
C LYS A 348 -3.27 -1.55 -13.23
N LEU A 349 -3.43 -0.64 -12.25
CA LEU A 349 -4.22 -0.92 -11.06
C LEU A 349 -5.68 -1.18 -11.44
N GLN A 350 -6.16 -2.40 -11.22
CA GLN A 350 -7.53 -2.81 -11.52
C GLN A 350 -8.04 -3.83 -10.50
N GLY A 351 -8.37 -3.34 -9.31
CA GLY A 351 -8.84 -4.17 -8.21
C GLY A 351 -7.87 -5.30 -7.89
N LYS A 352 -8.38 -6.53 -7.77
CA LYS A 352 -7.57 -7.74 -7.53
C LYS A 352 -7.05 -8.45 -8.78
N LYS A 353 -7.21 -7.89 -9.98
CA LYS A 353 -6.87 -8.61 -11.23
C LYS A 353 -5.41 -9.04 -11.31
N THR A 354 -4.49 -8.28 -10.73
CA THR A 354 -3.07 -8.66 -10.71
C THR A 354 -2.84 -10.01 -10.03
N LEU A 355 -3.63 -10.34 -9.00
CA LEU A 355 -3.54 -11.61 -8.30
C LEU A 355 -4.02 -12.81 -9.15
N ASP A 356 -4.74 -12.58 -10.25
CA ASP A 356 -5.12 -13.64 -11.18
C ASP A 356 -3.88 -14.31 -11.81
N PHE A 357 -2.72 -13.63 -11.81
CA PHE A 357 -1.43 -14.23 -12.12
C PHE A 357 -1.15 -15.51 -11.32
N ALA A 358 -1.58 -15.57 -10.06
CA ALA A 358 -1.32 -16.66 -9.14
C ALA A 358 -2.48 -17.64 -9.00
N LYS A 359 -3.71 -17.26 -9.35
CA LYS A 359 -4.89 -18.12 -9.13
C LYS A 359 -4.89 -19.33 -10.05
N ILE A 360 -5.28 -20.47 -9.51
CA ILE A 360 -5.59 -21.67 -10.30
C ILE A 360 -7.06 -21.54 -10.73
N SER A 361 -7.33 -21.58 -12.03
CA SER A 361 -8.71 -21.65 -12.51
C SER A 361 -9.35 -22.95 -11.99
N PRO A 362 -10.60 -22.93 -11.51
CA PRO A 362 -11.30 -24.18 -11.21
C PRO A 362 -11.26 -25.03 -12.49
N THR A 363 -10.64 -26.20 -12.43
CA THR A 363 -10.86 -27.21 -13.47
C THR A 363 -12.35 -27.49 -13.45
N ASN A 364 -13.05 -27.14 -14.53
CA ASN A 364 -14.40 -27.64 -14.79
C ASN A 364 -14.29 -29.17 -14.85
N SER A 365 -14.46 -29.83 -13.72
CA SER A 365 -14.73 -31.26 -13.68
C SER A 365 -16.11 -31.44 -14.30
N PHE A 366 -16.11 -31.92 -15.55
CA PHE A 366 -17.28 -32.35 -16.30
C PHE A 366 -17.95 -33.56 -15.64
#